data_AF-A0A954WAC2-F1
#
_entry.id   AF-A0A954WAC2-F1
#
_cell.length_a   1.000
_cell.length_b   1.000
_cell.length_c   1.000
_cell.angle_alpha   90.00
_cell.angle_beta   90.00
_cell.angle_gamma   90.00
#
_symmetry.space_group_name_H-M   'P 1'
#
loop_
_entity.id
_entity.type
_entity.pdbx_description
1 polymer ?
#
loop_
_entity_poly.entity_id
_entity_poly.type
_entity_poly.pdbx_seq_one_letter_code
_entity_poly.pdbx_strand_id
1 'polypeptide(L)'
;MNVDDLVLVSIDDHVVEPPDMFDGRLPAKYVEDAPKVVKDDQGIDRWMYRGNVTGVVGLNAVVSWPPDEWGLDPAGFAEMRPAAYDIHDRVRDMDINGVAASMCFPTFAGFSAGHFRHVKDETTNVMIRAYNDWHIE
;
A
#
# COMPACT_ATOMS: atom_id res chain seq x y z
N MET A 1 17.25 -17.22 26.41
CA MET A 1 17.09 -15.95 25.69
C MET A 1 15.77 -15.37 26.15
N ASN A 2 15.76 -14.18 26.73
CA ASN A 2 14.51 -13.52 27.10
C ASN A 2 14.06 -12.68 25.90
N VAL A 3 12.79 -12.76 25.54
CA VAL A 3 12.25 -12.01 24.39
C VAL A 3 12.33 -10.51 24.63
N ASP A 4 12.17 -10.08 25.87
CA ASP A 4 12.21 -8.67 26.28
C ASP A 4 13.60 -8.01 26.11
N ASP A 5 14.66 -8.82 25.93
CA ASP A 5 16.02 -8.35 25.67
C ASP A 5 16.33 -8.23 24.15
N LEU A 6 15.37 -8.61 23.28
CA LEU A 6 15.56 -8.60 21.83
C LEU A 6 15.19 -7.26 21.22
N VAL A 7 16.03 -6.79 20.30
CA VAL A 7 15.71 -5.68 19.39
C VAL A 7 15.27 -6.27 18.06
N LEU A 8 14.00 -6.12 17.70
CA LEU A 8 13.48 -6.68 16.46
C LEU A 8 13.69 -5.71 15.30
N VAL A 9 14.11 -6.26 14.16
CA VAL A 9 14.16 -5.55 12.88
C VAL A 9 13.28 -6.32 11.91
N SER A 10 12.22 -5.68 11.41
CA SER A 10 11.41 -6.25 10.34
C SER A 10 12.13 -6.06 9.01
N ILE A 11 12.35 -7.16 8.30
CA ILE A 11 12.95 -7.14 6.96
C ILE A 11 11.88 -7.22 5.86
N ASP A 12 10.61 -7.30 6.23
CA ASP A 12 9.50 -7.46 5.28
C ASP A 12 8.21 -6.91 5.88
N ASP A 13 8.00 -5.62 5.71
CA ASP A 13 6.72 -4.97 5.96
C ASP A 13 6.20 -4.35 4.65
N HIS A 14 4.91 -4.03 4.62
CA HIS A 14 4.29 -3.40 3.46
C HIS A 14 3.46 -2.18 3.85
N VAL A 15 3.44 -1.18 2.97
CA VAL A 15 2.49 -0.05 3.04
C VAL A 15 1.33 -0.32 2.10
N VAL A 16 0.12 0.00 2.54
CA VAL A 16 -1.04 0.14 1.66
C VAL A 16 -1.03 1.58 1.17
N GLU A 17 -0.72 1.77 -0.11
CA GLU A 17 -0.59 3.11 -0.69
C GLU A 17 -1.93 3.85 -0.63
N PRO A 18 -1.96 5.12 -0.17
CA PRO A 18 -3.18 5.90 -0.12
C PRO A 18 -3.64 6.29 -1.54
N PRO A 19 -4.95 6.48 -1.76
CA PRO A 19 -5.50 6.76 -3.11
C PRO A 19 -4.96 8.03 -3.76
N ASP A 20 -4.48 8.98 -2.97
CA ASP A 20 -3.99 10.30 -3.36
C ASP A 20 -2.46 10.36 -3.52
N MET A 21 -1.75 9.22 -3.45
CA MET A 21 -0.27 9.22 -3.51
C MET A 21 0.31 9.89 -4.77
N PHE A 22 -0.42 9.88 -5.89
CA PHE A 22 0.00 10.50 -7.15
C PHE A 22 -0.32 12.00 -7.24
N ASP A 23 -1.13 12.54 -6.32
CA ASP A 23 -1.61 13.91 -6.40
C ASP A 23 -0.44 14.89 -6.28
N GLY A 24 -0.35 15.81 -7.25
CA GLY A 24 0.73 16.80 -7.32
C GLY A 24 2.11 16.25 -7.74
N ARG A 25 2.26 14.93 -7.96
CA ARG A 25 3.55 14.29 -8.28
C ARG A 25 3.69 13.88 -9.75
N LEU A 26 2.68 14.14 -10.57
CA LEU A 26 2.68 13.81 -11.99
C LEU A 26 2.76 15.06 -12.88
N PRO A 27 3.54 15.02 -13.99
CA PRO A 27 3.42 16.02 -15.04
C PRO A 27 1.99 16.06 -15.59
N ALA A 28 1.50 17.26 -15.96
CA ALA A 28 0.10 17.46 -16.36
C ALA A 28 -0.41 16.49 -17.44
N LYS A 29 0.45 16.09 -18.39
CA LYS A 29 0.09 15.12 -19.45
C LYS A 29 -0.21 13.70 -18.95
N TYR A 30 0.20 13.36 -17.73
CA TYR A 30 0.10 12.02 -17.14
C TYR A 30 -0.89 11.91 -15.98
N VAL A 31 -1.48 13.02 -15.54
CA VAL A 31 -2.41 13.03 -14.39
C VAL A 31 -3.60 12.09 -14.63
N GLU A 32 -4.14 12.06 -15.84
CA GLU A 32 -5.26 11.16 -16.17
C GLU A 32 -4.85 9.69 -16.32
N ASP A 33 -3.56 9.43 -16.52
CA ASP A 33 -3.01 8.06 -16.61
C ASP A 33 -2.67 7.47 -15.24
N ALA A 34 -2.78 8.26 -14.16
CA ALA A 34 -2.51 7.81 -12.81
C ALA A 34 -3.39 6.60 -12.45
N PRO A 35 -2.84 5.60 -11.73
CA PRO A 35 -3.66 4.61 -11.06
C PRO A 35 -4.69 5.26 -10.14
N LYS A 36 -5.89 4.68 -10.06
CA LYS A 36 -6.99 5.20 -9.24
C LYS A 36 -7.62 4.07 -8.44
N VAL A 37 -8.07 4.37 -7.23
CA VAL A 37 -8.95 3.47 -6.47
C VAL A 37 -10.39 3.75 -6.90
N VAL A 38 -11.13 2.71 -7.30
CA VAL A 38 -12.55 2.78 -7.66
C VAL A 38 -13.33 1.80 -6.81
N LYS A 39 -14.60 2.10 -6.51
CA LYS A 39 -15.52 1.14 -5.90
C LYS A 39 -16.18 0.29 -6.97
N ASP A 40 -16.18 -1.03 -6.80
CA ASP A 40 -16.93 -1.94 -7.66
C ASP A 40 -18.43 -1.99 -7.28
N ASP A 41 -19.19 -2.83 -7.97
CA ASP A 41 -20.64 -3.01 -7.78
C ASP A 41 -21.02 -3.62 -6.43
N GLN A 42 -20.04 -4.21 -5.72
CA GLN A 42 -20.18 -4.73 -4.37
C GLN A 42 -19.72 -3.73 -3.30
N GLY A 43 -19.26 -2.54 -3.71
CA GLY A 43 -18.79 -1.47 -2.82
C GLY A 43 -17.33 -1.61 -2.38
N ILE A 44 -16.61 -2.57 -2.96
CA ILE A 44 -15.22 -2.90 -2.62
C ILE A 44 -14.28 -1.95 -3.36
N ASP A 45 -13.29 -1.42 -2.65
CA ASP A 45 -12.22 -0.62 -3.24
C ASP A 45 -11.31 -1.49 -4.12
N ARG A 46 -11.04 -1.05 -5.35
CA ARG A 46 -10.20 -1.72 -6.35
C ARG A 46 -9.23 -0.73 -6.95
N TRP A 47 -7.96 -1.08 -7.00
CA TRP A 47 -7.00 -0.33 -7.79
C TRP A 47 -7.21 -0.59 -9.29
N MET A 48 -7.27 0.48 -10.07
CA MET A 48 -7.41 0.47 -11.52
C MET A 48 -6.22 1.16 -12.15
N TYR A 49 -5.57 0.47 -13.10
CA TYR A 49 -4.48 1.04 -13.87
C TYR A 49 -4.56 0.57 -15.32
N ARG A 50 -4.54 1.52 -16.25
CA ARG A 50 -4.65 1.28 -17.71
C ARG A 50 -5.82 0.35 -18.09
N GLY A 51 -6.98 0.58 -17.47
CA GLY A 51 -8.20 -0.18 -17.74
C GLY A 51 -8.24 -1.59 -17.11
N ASN A 52 -7.22 -1.99 -16.35
CA ASN A 52 -7.18 -3.27 -15.67
C ASN A 52 -7.35 -3.08 -14.16
N VAL A 53 -8.16 -3.93 -13.55
CA VAL A 53 -8.11 -4.14 -12.10
C VAL A 53 -6.71 -4.67 -11.78
N THR A 54 -5.98 -3.92 -10.96
CA THR A 54 -4.57 -4.14 -10.70
C THR A 54 -4.36 -4.18 -9.20
N GLY A 55 -3.56 -5.13 -8.71
CA GLY A 55 -3.35 -5.29 -7.29
C GLY A 55 -4.56 -5.90 -6.57
N VAL A 56 -4.37 -6.16 -5.28
CA VAL A 56 -5.42 -6.67 -4.40
C VAL A 56 -5.63 -5.61 -3.34
N VAL A 57 -6.86 -5.14 -3.19
CA VAL A 57 -7.32 -4.74 -1.87
C VAL A 57 -7.85 -6.06 -1.32
N GLY A 58 -7.06 -6.83 -0.57
CA GLY A 58 -7.47 -8.16 -0.10
C GLY A 58 -6.41 -8.74 0.83
N LEU A 59 -6.81 -9.05 2.06
CA LEU A 59 -5.96 -9.30 3.25
C LEU A 59 -5.16 -8.10 3.77
N ASN A 60 -5.50 -6.87 3.36
CA ASN A 60 -4.83 -5.68 3.88
C ASN A 60 -5.27 -5.40 5.32
N ALA A 61 -4.39 -5.74 6.28
CA ALA A 61 -4.39 -5.19 7.63
C ALA A 61 -5.74 -5.23 8.39
N VAL A 62 -6.49 -6.34 8.27
CA VAL A 62 -7.72 -6.60 9.03
C VAL A 62 -7.41 -6.94 10.49
N VAL A 63 -6.94 -5.95 11.24
CA VAL A 63 -6.76 -6.04 12.70
C VAL A 63 -8.07 -5.76 13.44
N SER A 64 -9.05 -5.15 12.76
CA SER A 64 -10.33 -4.70 13.30
C SER A 64 -11.40 -5.80 13.41
N TRP A 65 -11.21 -6.96 12.77
CA TRP A 65 -12.20 -8.04 12.69
C TRP A 65 -11.79 -9.27 13.52
N PRO A 66 -12.76 -10.01 14.11
CA PRO A 66 -12.50 -11.31 14.72
C PRO A 66 -11.81 -12.27 13.74
N PRO A 67 -10.82 -13.08 14.18
CA PRO A 67 -10.10 -13.99 13.29
C PRO A 67 -10.96 -14.99 12.51
N ASP A 68 -12.11 -15.37 13.05
CA ASP A 68 -13.10 -16.25 12.42
C ASP A 68 -13.96 -15.55 11.35
N GLU A 69 -13.93 -14.22 11.30
CA GLU A 69 -14.57 -13.40 10.27
C GLU A 69 -13.58 -12.96 9.18
N TRP A 70 -12.31 -13.35 9.27
CA TRP A 70 -11.33 -13.05 8.23
C TRP A 70 -11.69 -13.76 6.92
N GLY A 71 -12.00 -12.97 5.90
CA GLY A 71 -12.28 -13.44 4.55
C GLY A 71 -11.21 -13.03 3.55
N LEU A 72 -11.41 -13.44 2.29
CA LEU A 72 -10.69 -12.88 1.15
C LEU A 72 -11.26 -11.53 0.70
N ASP A 73 -12.45 -11.19 1.22
CA ASP A 73 -13.11 -9.92 0.95
C ASP A 73 -12.40 -8.81 1.72
N PRO A 74 -11.93 -7.75 1.05
CA PRO A 74 -11.26 -6.66 1.73
C PRO A 74 -12.21 -5.82 2.58
N ALA A 75 -11.66 -5.42 3.72
CA ALA A 75 -11.98 -4.14 4.31
C ALA A 75 -11.64 -3.02 3.30
N GLY A 76 -12.59 -2.14 2.97
CA GLY A 76 -12.25 -0.88 2.29
C GLY A 76 -11.26 -0.06 3.13
N PHE A 77 -10.69 1.03 2.60
CA PHE A 77 -9.74 1.85 3.39
C PHE A 77 -10.29 2.28 4.76
N ALA A 78 -11.61 2.47 4.86
CA ALA A 78 -12.31 2.82 6.10
C ALA A 78 -12.29 1.72 7.19
N GLU A 79 -12.07 0.47 6.80
CA GLU A 79 -12.11 -0.69 7.68
C GLU A 79 -10.69 -1.22 8.00
N MET A 80 -9.68 -0.70 7.31
CA MET A 80 -8.26 -1.00 7.55
C MET A 80 -7.73 -0.26 8.78
N ARG A 81 -6.80 -0.90 9.51
CA ARG A 81 -6.05 -0.21 10.57
C ARG A 81 -5.26 0.97 9.96
N PRO A 82 -5.37 2.20 10.51
CA PRO A 82 -4.65 3.36 9.95
C PRO A 82 -3.14 3.17 9.76
N ALA A 83 -2.50 2.42 10.66
CA ALA A 83 -1.07 2.07 10.58
C ALA A 83 -0.66 1.32 9.29
N ALA A 84 -1.61 0.87 8.46
CA ALA A 84 -1.35 0.29 7.16
C ALA A 84 -1.00 1.35 6.08
N TYR A 85 -1.44 2.61 6.26
CA TYR A 85 -1.26 3.69 5.28
C TYR A 85 -0.78 5.02 5.89
N ASP A 86 -0.87 5.20 7.21
CA ASP A 86 -0.33 6.36 7.94
C ASP A 86 0.98 6.00 8.65
N ILE A 87 2.05 6.73 8.32
CA ILE A 87 3.40 6.46 8.84
C ILE A 87 3.52 6.71 10.35
N HIS A 88 2.78 7.69 10.89
CA HIS A 88 2.85 8.00 12.32
C HIS A 88 2.14 6.94 13.16
N ASP A 89 0.99 6.44 12.68
CA ASP A 89 0.34 5.26 13.27
C ASP A 89 1.20 4.00 13.10
N ARG A 90 1.90 3.84 11.98
CA ARG A 90 2.83 2.71 11.78
C ARG A 90 3.95 2.69 12.81
N VAL A 91 4.58 3.84 13.09
CA VAL A 91 5.64 3.94 14.10
C VAL A 91 5.11 3.60 15.49
N ARG A 92 3.89 4.05 15.85
CA ARG A 92 3.25 3.68 17.12
C ARG A 92 3.02 2.17 17.23
N ASP A 93 2.62 1.52 16.14
CA ASP A 93 2.45 0.07 16.09
C ASP A 93 3.79 -0.67 16.18
N MET A 94 4.86 -0.13 15.59
CA MET A 94 6.21 -0.67 15.74
C MET A 94 6.68 -0.64 17.20
N ASP A 95 6.42 0.45 17.92
CA ASP A 95 6.73 0.57 19.36
C ASP A 95 6.00 -0.50 20.19
N ILE A 96 4.71 -0.72 19.92
CA ILE A 96 3.90 -1.74 20.60
C ILE A 96 4.43 -3.15 20.35
N ASN A 97 4.91 -3.41 19.12
CA ASN A 97 5.39 -4.73 18.70
C ASN A 97 6.88 -4.97 19.01
N GLY A 98 7.59 -3.98 19.59
CA GLY A 98 9.03 -4.07 19.86
C GLY A 98 9.91 -4.05 18.61
N VAL A 99 9.42 -3.48 17.50
CA VAL A 99 10.14 -3.37 16.22
C VAL A 99 10.90 -2.05 16.17
N ALA A 100 12.22 -2.11 16.20
CA ALA A 100 13.07 -0.92 16.19
C ALA A 100 13.30 -0.34 14.77
N ALA A 101 13.25 -1.18 13.74
CA ALA A 101 13.41 -0.76 12.37
C ALA A 101 12.64 -1.70 11.43
N SER A 102 12.23 -1.16 10.28
CA SER A 102 11.43 -1.86 9.29
C SER A 102 11.91 -1.53 7.88
N MET A 103 12.03 -2.56 7.04
CA MET A 103 12.10 -2.40 5.60
C MET A 103 10.69 -2.49 5.03
N CYS A 104 10.17 -1.37 4.53
CA CYS A 104 8.80 -1.23 4.05
C CYS A 104 8.73 -1.28 2.52
N PHE A 105 7.91 -2.18 1.99
CA PHE A 105 7.73 -2.44 0.57
C PHE A 105 6.34 -1.97 0.08
N PRO A 106 6.18 -1.73 -1.24
CA PRO A 106 4.88 -1.47 -1.81
C PRO A 106 3.90 -2.64 -1.68
N THR A 107 2.61 -2.33 -1.64
CA THR A 107 1.52 -3.29 -1.87
C THR A 107 1.03 -3.17 -3.31
N PHE A 108 0.43 -2.04 -3.67
CA PHE A 108 -0.14 -1.78 -4.99
C PHE A 108 0.90 -1.60 -6.08
N ALA A 109 2.06 -0.97 -5.83
CA ALA A 109 3.08 -0.91 -6.90
C ALA A 109 3.62 -2.32 -7.23
N GLY A 110 3.50 -3.25 -6.28
CA GLY A 110 3.87 -4.65 -6.38
C GLY A 110 5.38 -4.87 -6.46
N PHE A 111 5.77 -6.15 -6.47
CA PHE A 111 7.17 -6.56 -6.53
C PHE A 111 7.88 -5.97 -7.75
N SER A 112 8.93 -5.17 -7.50
CA SER A 112 9.74 -4.55 -8.56
C SER A 112 8.89 -3.76 -9.57
N ALA A 113 7.92 -2.98 -9.06
CA ALA A 113 6.98 -2.19 -9.87
C ALA A 113 6.17 -3.04 -10.86
N GLY A 114 5.85 -4.28 -10.47
CA GLY A 114 5.19 -5.28 -11.32
C GLY A 114 3.94 -4.75 -12.00
N HIS A 115 3.14 -3.99 -11.26
CA HIS A 115 1.88 -3.42 -11.72
C HIS A 115 2.06 -2.27 -12.72
N PHE A 116 3.15 -1.51 -12.63
CA PHE A 116 3.46 -0.45 -13.60
C PHE A 116 4.10 -0.96 -14.89
N ARG A 117 4.85 -2.05 -14.82
CA ARG A 117 5.73 -2.53 -15.91
C ARG A 117 5.11 -3.60 -16.81
N HIS A 118 3.82 -3.90 -16.65
CA HIS A 118 3.09 -4.80 -17.57
C HIS A 118 3.21 -4.32 -19.03
N VAL A 119 3.18 -3.00 -19.21
CA VAL A 119 3.60 -2.32 -20.42
C VAL A 119 4.81 -1.46 -20.07
N LYS A 120 5.79 -1.37 -20.96
CA LYS A 120 7.04 -0.63 -20.74
C LYS A 120 7.15 0.52 -21.73
N ASP A 121 6.77 1.72 -21.27
CA ASP A 121 6.81 2.95 -22.04
C ASP A 121 7.21 4.15 -21.14
N GLU A 122 7.12 5.37 -21.66
CA GLU A 122 7.47 6.59 -20.91
C GLU A 122 6.68 6.70 -19.60
N THR A 123 5.37 6.37 -19.64
CA THR A 123 4.48 6.45 -18.48
C THR A 123 4.90 5.48 -17.37
N THR A 124 5.49 4.32 -17.69
CA THR A 124 6.02 3.38 -16.69
C THR A 124 7.05 4.06 -15.76
N ASN A 125 8.01 4.77 -16.34
CA ASN A 125 9.06 5.44 -15.56
C ASN A 125 8.49 6.63 -14.78
N VAL A 126 7.50 7.32 -15.32
CA VAL A 126 6.80 8.42 -14.65
C VAL A 126 6.08 7.93 -13.40
N MET A 127 5.32 6.82 -13.50
CA MET A 127 4.59 6.27 -12.34
C MET A 127 5.55 5.73 -11.27
N ILE A 128 6.63 5.06 -11.67
CA ILE A 128 7.66 4.59 -10.72
C ILE A 128 8.32 5.77 -10.01
N ARG A 129 8.66 6.84 -10.73
CA ARG A 129 9.25 8.03 -10.11
C ARG A 129 8.28 8.68 -9.13
N ALA A 130 7.02 8.88 -9.52
CA ALA A 130 6.00 9.46 -8.64
C ALA A 130 5.76 8.62 -7.37
N TYR A 131 5.73 7.28 -7.49
CA TYR A 131 5.69 6.39 -6.33
C TYR A 131 6.91 6.57 -5.43
N ASN A 132 8.11 6.59 -5.99
CA ASN A 132 9.34 6.74 -5.20
C ASN A 132 9.41 8.11 -4.51
N ASP A 133 8.99 9.18 -5.20
CA ASP A 133 8.94 10.53 -4.64
C ASP A 133 7.94 10.59 -3.47
N TRP A 134 6.76 9.97 -3.61
CA TRP A 134 5.81 9.84 -2.50
C TRP A 134 6.38 9.02 -1.32
N HIS A 135 7.05 7.90 -1.60
CA HIS A 135 7.49 6.97 -0.54
C HIS A 135 8.62 7.52 0.35
N ILE A 136 9.33 8.56 -0.11
CA ILE A 136 10.42 9.21 0.65
C ILE A 136 9.99 10.47 1.39
N GLU A 137 8.80 11.01 1.08
CA GLU A 137 8.22 12.21 1.68
C GLU A 137 7.55 11.91 3.03
#